data_AF-A0A6A3B9I8-F1
#
_entry.id   AF-A0A6A3B9I8-F1
#
_cell.length_a   1.000
_cell.length_b   1.000
_cell.length_c   1.000
_cell.angle_alpha   90.00
_cell.angle_beta   90.00
_cell.angle_gamma   90.00
#
_symmetry.space_group_name_H-M   'P 1'
#
loop_
_entity.id
_entity.type
_entity.pdbx_description
1 polymer ?
#
loop_
_entity_poly.entity_id
_entity_poly.type
_entity_poly.pdbx_seq_one_letter_code
_entity_poly.pdbx_strand_id
1 'polypeptide(L)'
;MFHGQPCACKTCYKKVTEAVGSGYWCEGCQKNDEECNSRYIMVSKISDARGEARVSAFNEEAENIIGCSAEEHDKLKSEQGDVDGYQQKLKEATWFPHLFRVSVA
;
A
#
# COMPACT_ATOMS: atom_id res chain seq x y z
N MET A 1 -12.65 -5.63 6.55
CA MET A 1 -12.32 -5.22 5.17
C MET A 1 -12.22 -3.70 5.18
N PHE A 2 -11.02 -3.14 4.95
CA PHE A 2 -10.90 -1.70 4.72
C PHE A 2 -11.31 -1.47 3.25
N HIS A 3 -12.50 -0.95 3.01
CA HIS A 3 -13.11 -0.85 1.68
C HIS A 3 -12.57 0.30 0.80
N GLY A 4 -11.40 0.84 1.10
CA GLY A 4 -10.77 1.90 0.30
C GLY A 4 -9.27 1.72 0.21
N GLN A 5 -8.71 2.13 -0.92
CA GLN A 5 -7.26 2.20 -1.13
C GLN A 5 -6.61 3.01 0.00
N PRO A 6 -5.47 2.56 0.56
CA PRO A 6 -4.84 3.30 1.64
C PRO A 6 -4.27 4.60 1.08
N CYS A 7 -4.81 5.73 1.55
CA CYS A 7 -4.38 7.04 1.09
C CYS A 7 -3.99 7.96 2.25
N ALA A 8 -3.10 8.91 1.97
CA ALA A 8 -2.53 9.84 2.92
C ALA A 8 -2.61 11.29 2.44
N CYS A 9 -2.78 12.22 3.37
CA CYS A 9 -2.78 13.65 3.09
C CYS A 9 -1.40 14.09 2.59
N LYS A 10 -1.36 14.87 1.50
CA LYS A 10 -0.11 15.39 0.91
C LYS A 10 0.70 16.28 1.86
N THR A 11 0.05 16.84 2.89
CA THR A 11 0.67 17.79 3.82
C THR A 11 1.16 17.13 5.10
N CYS A 12 0.31 16.31 5.75
CA CYS A 12 0.63 15.75 7.07
C CYS A 12 0.83 14.22 7.09
N TYR A 13 0.73 13.55 5.94
CA TYR A 13 0.89 12.10 5.76
C TYR A 13 -0.05 11.22 6.60
N LYS A 14 -0.98 11.82 7.36
CA LYS A 14 -2.03 11.08 8.06
C LYS A 14 -3.01 10.49 7.06
N LYS A 15 -3.61 9.37 7.45
CA LYS A 15 -4.69 8.73 6.71
C LYS A 15 -5.81 9.74 6.45
N VAL A 16 -6.31 9.76 5.23
CA VAL A 16 -7.51 10.50 4.84
C VAL A 16 -8.70 9.56 4.69
N THR A 17 -9.90 10.11 4.78
CA THR A 17 -11.16 9.42 4.50
C THR A 17 -11.81 10.02 3.26
N GLU A 18 -12.75 9.30 2.66
CA GLU A 18 -13.56 9.88 1.58
C GLU A 18 -14.35 11.08 2.14
N ALA A 19 -14.32 12.20 1.40
CA ALA A 19 -15.11 13.38 1.75
C ALA A 19 -16.58 13.18 1.36
N VAL A 20 -17.48 13.97 1.95
CA VAL A 20 -18.89 13.99 1.53
C VAL A 20 -18.98 14.64 0.14
N GLY A 21 -19.20 13.82 -0.88
CA GLY A 21 -19.20 14.26 -2.29
C GLY A 21 -18.03 13.64 -3.05
N SER A 22 -16.98 14.42 -3.29
CA SER A 22 -15.76 14.00 -3.99
C SER A 22 -14.50 14.44 -3.24
N GLY A 23 -13.41 13.70 -3.46
CA GLY A 23 -12.11 13.96 -2.85
C GLY A 23 -11.92 13.30 -1.48
N TYR A 24 -10.94 13.81 -0.75
CA TYR A 24 -10.39 13.20 0.45
C TYR A 24 -10.33 14.20 1.60
N TRP A 25 -10.98 13.85 2.71
CA TRP A 25 -10.97 14.62 3.94
C TRP A 25 -9.79 14.23 4.83
N CYS A 26 -9.01 15.23 5.24
CA CYS A 26 -7.96 15.06 6.23
C CYS A 26 -8.38 15.63 7.59
N GLU A 27 -8.59 14.75 8.58
CA GLU A 27 -8.88 15.17 9.96
C GLU A 27 -7.72 15.95 10.61
N GLY A 28 -6.48 15.63 10.23
CA GLY A 28 -5.29 16.29 10.80
C GLY A 28 -5.13 17.74 10.35
N CYS A 29 -5.46 18.03 9.10
CA CYS A 29 -5.36 19.37 8.51
C CYS A 29 -6.71 20.10 8.43
N GLN A 30 -7.82 19.43 8.75
CA GLN A 30 -9.18 19.96 8.66
C GLN A 30 -9.49 20.53 7.27
N LYS A 31 -9.12 19.81 6.21
CA LYS A 31 -9.32 20.22 4.82
C LYS A 31 -9.72 19.06 3.92
N ASN A 32 -10.37 19.40 2.81
CA ASN A 32 -10.63 18.48 1.70
C ASN A 32 -9.59 18.72 0.59
N ASP A 33 -9.04 17.65 0.03
CA ASP A 33 -8.15 17.67 -1.12
C ASP A 33 -8.74 16.75 -2.20
N GLU A 34 -8.67 17.14 -3.48
CA GLU A 34 -9.18 16.30 -4.59
C GLU A 34 -8.36 15.02 -4.77
N GLU A 35 -7.08 15.10 -4.44
CA GLU A 35 -6.11 14.02 -4.57
C GLU A 35 -5.43 13.74 -3.23
N CYS A 36 -4.97 12.51 -3.07
CA CYS A 36 -4.19 12.09 -1.92
C CYS A 36 -3.03 11.22 -2.39
N ASN A 37 -2.03 11.03 -1.53
CA ASN A 37 -0.89 10.17 -1.83
C ASN A 37 -1.27 8.72 -1.51
N SER A 38 -1.30 7.86 -2.53
CA SER A 38 -1.44 6.42 -2.34
C SER A 38 -0.32 5.90 -1.45
N ARG A 39 -0.65 4.97 -0.54
CA ARG A 39 0.34 4.30 0.31
C ARG A 39 0.04 2.82 0.45
N TYR A 40 1.07 2.02 0.71
CA TYR A 40 0.89 0.63 1.04
C TYR A 40 0.53 0.43 2.52
N ILE A 41 -0.39 -0.51 2.73
CA ILE A 41 -0.55 -1.26 3.96
C ILE A 41 -0.56 -2.72 3.53
N MET A 42 0.63 -3.30 3.37
CA MET A 42 0.79 -4.63 2.82
C MET A 42 0.74 -5.66 3.94
N VAL A 43 -0.09 -6.68 3.79
CA VAL A 43 -0.07 -7.86 4.66
C VAL A 43 0.50 -9.01 3.85
N SER A 44 1.66 -9.51 4.27
CA SER A 44 2.39 -10.57 3.57
C SER A 44 2.50 -11.81 4.45
N LYS A 45 2.52 -12.97 3.80
CA LYS A 45 2.88 -14.23 4.43
C LYS A 45 4.35 -14.52 4.11
N ILE A 46 5.17 -14.63 5.15
CA ILE A 46 6.57 -15.02 5.05
C ILE A 46 6.72 -16.47 5.55
N SER A 47 7.69 -17.19 5.03
CA SER A 47 7.96 -18.58 5.42
C SER A 47 9.45 -18.85 5.49
N ASP A 48 9.84 -19.69 6.43
CA ASP A 48 11.17 -20.26 6.57
C ASP A 48 11.10 -21.79 6.70
N ALA A 49 12.23 -22.45 6.96
CA ALA A 49 12.28 -23.91 7.10
C ALA A 49 11.42 -24.47 8.26
N ARG A 50 10.95 -23.63 9.19
CA ARG A 50 10.23 -24.04 10.40
C ARG A 50 8.75 -23.68 10.38
N GLY A 51 8.34 -22.72 9.56
CA GLY A 51 6.93 -22.40 9.43
C GLY A 51 6.65 -21.12 8.65
N GLU A 52 5.57 -20.46 9.06
CA GLU A 52 5.02 -19.29 8.41
C GLU A 52 4.57 -18.24 9.43
N ALA A 53 4.67 -16.97 9.03
CA ALA A 53 4.15 -15.84 9.80
C ALA A 53 3.44 -14.85 8.87
N ARG A 54 2.42 -14.17 9.41
CA ARG A 54 1.83 -13.00 8.75
C ARG A 54 2.46 -11.74 9.33
N VAL A 55 2.96 -10.89 8.46
CA VAL A 55 3.59 -9.62 8.82
C VAL A 55 2.93 -8.49 8.04
N SER A 56 2.90 -7.31 8.66
CA SER A 56 2.46 -6.09 8.00
C SER A 56 3.66 -5.23 7.66
N ALA A 57 3.77 -4.78 6.41
CA ALA A 57 4.75 -3.80 5.95
C ALA A 57 4.01 -2.49 5.60
N PHE A 58 4.51 -1.37 6.12
CA PHE A 58 4.01 -0.05 5.79
C PHE A 58 4.76 0.52 4.58
N ASN A 59 4.43 1.76 4.19
CA ASN A 59 4.71 2.26 2.85
C ASN A 59 6.12 1.96 2.35
N GLU A 60 7.16 2.46 3.02
CA GLU A 60 8.55 2.33 2.58
C GLU A 60 9.01 0.87 2.49
N GLU A 61 8.70 0.04 3.49
CA GLU A 61 9.07 -1.38 3.46
C GLU A 61 8.33 -2.13 2.35
N ALA A 62 7.07 -1.79 2.10
CA ALA A 62 6.29 -2.41 1.04
C ALA A 62 6.74 -1.96 -0.35
N GLU A 63 7.09 -0.70 -0.55
CA GLU A 63 7.70 -0.22 -1.81
C GLU A 63 9.00 -0.96 -2.12
N ASN A 64 9.83 -1.19 -1.09
CA ASN A 64 11.05 -1.97 -1.22
C ASN A 64 10.81 -3.44 -1.60
N ILE A 65 9.72 -4.05 -1.12
CA ILE A 65 9.37 -5.44 -1.44
C ILE A 65 8.73 -5.55 -2.82
N ILE A 66 7.81 -4.64 -3.18
CA ILE A 66 7.10 -4.66 -4.47
C ILE A 66 7.99 -4.13 -5.61
N GLY A 67 8.94 -3.25 -5.31
CA GLY A 67 9.86 -2.66 -6.29
C GLY A 67 9.28 -1.49 -7.08
N CYS A 68 8.18 -0.88 -6.61
CA CYS A 68 7.66 0.39 -7.11
C CYS A 68 6.85 1.12 -6.03
N SER A 69 6.56 2.40 -6.26
CA SER A 69 5.73 3.21 -5.37
C SER A 69 4.27 2.76 -5.37
N ALA A 70 3.55 3.08 -4.30
CA ALA A 70 2.11 2.82 -4.23
C ALA A 70 1.31 3.56 -5.31
N GLU A 71 1.78 4.74 -5.72
CA GLU A 71 1.17 5.54 -6.80
C GLU A 71 1.36 4.89 -8.18
N GLU A 72 2.57 4.40 -8.50
CA GLU A 72 2.83 3.67 -9.75
C GLU A 72 1.98 2.39 -9.82
N HIS A 73 1.90 1.65 -8.72
CA HIS A 73 1.13 0.41 -8.66
C HIS A 73 -0.38 0.62 -8.74
N ASP A 74 -0.88 1.75 -8.27
CA ASP A 74 -2.28 2.14 -8.41
C ASP A 74 -2.64 2.56 -9.85
N LYS A 75 -1.73 3.24 -10.56
CA LYS A 75 -1.90 3.53 -11.98
C LYS A 75 -2.07 2.26 -12.81
N LEU A 76 -1.29 1.21 -12.50
CA LEU A 76 -1.44 -0.11 -13.13
C LEU A 76 -2.82 -0.77 -12.88
N LYS A 77 -3.53 -0.42 -11.80
CA LYS A 77 -4.92 -0.89 -11.58
C LYS A 77 -5.96 -0.12 -12.38
N SER A 78 -5.74 1.19 -12.57
CA SER A 78 -6.74 2.11 -13.12
C SER A 78 -6.70 2.20 -14.64
N GLU A 79 -5.57 1.88 -15.27
CA GLU A 79 -5.46 1.76 -16.72
C GLU A 79 -6.14 0.46 -17.21
N GLN A 80 -7.27 0.66 -17.90
CA GLN A 80 -8.20 -0.37 -18.37
C GLN A 80 -7.50 -1.50 -19.16
N GLY A 81 -7.36 -2.67 -18.53
CA GLY A 81 -7.06 -3.94 -19.20
C GLY A 81 -5.77 -4.64 -18.77
N ASP A 82 -4.84 -3.95 -18.09
CA ASP A 82 -3.57 -4.52 -17.66
C ASP A 82 -3.62 -5.10 -16.24
N VAL A 83 -4.56 -6.01 -16.00
CA VAL A 83 -4.52 -6.86 -14.79
C VAL A 83 -3.20 -7.61 -14.71
N ASP A 84 -2.55 -7.84 -15.87
CA ASP A 84 -1.27 -8.52 -15.96
C ASP A 84 -0.16 -7.72 -15.28
N GLY A 85 0.03 -6.43 -15.59
CA GLY A 85 1.07 -5.58 -14.99
C GLY A 85 0.98 -5.44 -13.47
N TYR A 86 -0.22 -5.21 -12.93
CA TYR A 86 -0.45 -5.18 -11.48
C TYR A 86 -0.10 -6.53 -10.83
N GLN A 87 -0.63 -7.63 -11.37
CA GLN A 87 -0.38 -8.97 -10.82
C GLN A 87 1.07 -9.40 -11.02
N GLN A 88 1.71 -8.97 -12.10
CA GLN A 88 3.08 -9.28 -12.45
C GLN A 88 4.04 -8.70 -11.43
N LYS A 89 3.85 -7.45 -10.99
CA LYS A 89 4.63 -6.86 -9.88
C LYS A 89 4.52 -7.68 -8.60
N LEU A 90 3.31 -8.12 -8.24
CA LEU A 90 3.11 -8.97 -7.06
C LEU A 90 3.80 -10.34 -7.22
N LYS A 91 3.75 -10.95 -8.41
CA LYS A 91 4.41 -12.22 -8.70
C LYS A 91 5.93 -12.10 -8.61
N GLU A 92 6.50 -11.04 -9.18
CA GLU A 92 7.95 -10.75 -9.15
C GLU A 92 8.46 -10.55 -7.71
N ALA A 93 7.64 -9.93 -6.85
CA ALA A 93 7.95 -9.77 -5.43
C ALA A 93 7.77 -11.07 -4.60
N THR A 94 7.10 -12.09 -5.15
CA THR A 94 6.81 -13.34 -4.43
C THR A 94 7.98 -14.32 -4.54
N TRP A 95 8.20 -15.10 -3.47
CA TRP A 95 9.29 -16.10 -3.38
C TRP A 95 10.71 -15.54 -3.46
N PHE A 96 10.87 -14.24 -3.20
CA PHE A 96 12.19 -13.63 -3.05
C PHE A 96 12.65 -13.72 -1.57
N PRO A 97 13.91 -14.13 -1.31
CA PRO A 97 14.43 -14.18 0.05
C PRO A 97 14.74 -12.77 0.56
N HIS A 98 14.27 -12.45 1.77
CA HIS A 98 14.54 -11.19 2.44
C HIS A 98 15.04 -11.42 3.87
N LEU A 99 15.83 -10.48 4.38
CA LEU A 99 16.14 -10.38 5.79
C LEU A 99 15.20 -9.36 6.44
N PHE A 100 14.28 -9.82 7.27
CA PHE A 100 13.30 -8.95 7.92
C PHE A 100 13.74 -8.57 9.34
N ARG A 101 13.64 -7.28 9.68
CA ARG A 101 13.59 -6.82 11.06
C ARG A 101 12.13 -6.63 11.45
N VAL A 102 11.61 -7.52 12.29
CA VAL A 102 10.19 -7.55 12.67
C VAL A 102 10.03 -7.09 14.11
N SER A 103 9.13 -6.13 14.33
CA SER A 103 8.63 -5.79 15.66
C SER A 103 7.39 -6.63 15.96
N VAL A 104 7.36 -7.26 17.14
CA VAL A 104 6.22 -8.06 17.63
C VAL A 104 5.60 -7.31 18.80
N ALA A 105 4.27 -7.15 18.75
CA ALA A 105 3.48 -6.57 19.84
C ALA A 105 2.93 -7.66 20.75
#